data_AF-A0A2E3ACS8-F1
#
_entry.id   AF-A0A2E3ACS8-F1
#
_cell.length_a   1.000
_cell.length_b   1.000
_cell.length_c   1.000
_cell.angle_alpha   90.00
_cell.angle_beta   90.00
_cell.angle_gamma   90.00
#
_symmetry.space_group_name_H-M   'P 1'
#
loop_
_entity.id
_entity.type
_entity.pdbx_description
1 polymer ?
#
loop_
_entity_poly.entity_id
_entity_poly.type
_entity_poly.pdbx_seq_one_letter_code
_entity_poly.pdbx_strand_id
1 'polypeptide(L)' 'MRLLEKTGMKREGMHRKILPVGGKWFDNYSYAILEDDFLKENF' A
#
# COMPACT_ATOMS: atom_id res chain seq x y z
N MET A 1 0.86 -4.11 5.19
CA MET A 1 2.33 -4.07 5.24
C MET A 1 2.64 -3.11 6.35
N ARG A 2 3.15 -3.63 7.47
CA ARG A 2 3.18 -2.90 8.74
C ARG A 2 3.96 -1.58 8.69
N LEU A 3 4.96 -1.48 7.81
CA LEU A 3 5.74 -0.26 7.63
C LEU A 3 4.92 0.85 6.96
N LEU A 4 4.28 0.56 5.81
CA LEU A 4 3.53 1.57 5.06
C LEU A 4 2.36 2.13 5.88
N GLU A 5 1.67 1.27 6.64
CA GLU A 5 0.60 1.69 7.55
C GLU A 5 1.13 2.57 8.69
N LYS A 6 2.33 2.29 9.21
CA LYS A 6 2.99 3.13 10.23
C LYS A 6 3.44 4.49 9.70
N THR A 7 3.66 4.62 8.40
CA THR A 7 4.03 5.90 7.76
C THR A 7 2.80 6.67 7.27
N GLY A 8 1.60 6.32 7.74
CA GLY A 8 0.35 7.00 7.38
C GLY A 8 -0.25 6.57 6.04
N MET A 9 0.35 5.61 5.32
CA MET A 9 -0.22 5.14 4.06
C MET A 9 -1.37 4.17 4.31
N LYS A 10 -2.43 4.31 3.51
CA LYS A 10 -3.62 3.46 3.55
C LYS A 10 -3.58 2.42 2.43
N ARG A 11 -4.08 1.21 2.72
CA ARG A 11 -4.28 0.19 1.68
C ARG A 11 -5.57 0.50 0.93
N GLU A 12 -5.46 0.74 -0.36
CA GLU A 12 -6.60 1.11 -1.21
C GLU A 12 -7.00 0.00 -2.19
N GLY A 13 -6.16 -1.03 -2.35
CA GLY A 13 -6.47 -2.09 -3.28
C GLY A 13 -5.66 -3.37 -3.08
N MET A 14 -6.14 -4.41 -3.74
CA MET A 14 -5.47 -5.71 -3.85
C MET A 14 -5.68 -6.26 -5.27
N HIS A 15 -4.58 -6.55 -5.94
CA HIS A 15 -4.55 -7.19 -7.25
C HIS A 15 -4.08 -8.63 -7.07
N ARG A 16 -4.95 -9.60 -7.40
CA ARG A 16 -4.64 -11.02 -7.20
C ARG A 16 -3.81 -11.58 -8.35
N LYS A 17 -2.78 -12.35 -8.03
CA LYS A 17 -1.90 -13.08 -8.98
C LYS A 17 -1.44 -12.21 -10.15
N ILE A 18 -1.00 -10.98 -9.87
CA ILE A 18 -0.62 -10.01 -10.90
C ILE A 18 0.89 -9.96 -11.12
N LEU A 19 1.70 -10.33 -10.11
CA LEU A 19 3.16 -10.26 -10.21
C LEU A 19 3.75 -11.63 -10.53
N PRO A 20 4.36 -11.83 -11.71
CA PRO A 20 5.12 -13.02 -12.02
C PRO A 20 6.56 -12.89 -11.48
N VAL A 21 6.92 -13.71 -10.49
CA VAL A 21 8.28 -13.74 -9.89
C VAL A 21 8.72 -15.20 -9.75
N GLY A 22 9.82 -15.57 -10.43
CA GLY A 22 10.38 -16.93 -10.35
C GLY A 22 9.39 -18.03 -10.75
N GLY A 23 8.55 -17.79 -11.76
CA GLY A 23 7.52 -18.74 -12.23
C GLY A 23 6.31 -18.88 -11.30
N LYS A 24 6.25 -18.10 -10.21
CA LYS A 24 5.11 -18.04 -9.30
C LYS A 24 4.37 -16.71 -9.46
N TRP A 25 3.08 -16.74 -9.15
CA TRP A 25 2.22 -15.56 -9.19
C TRP A 25 1.91 -15.08 -7.78
N PHE A 26 2.08 -13.79 -7.55
CA PHE A 26 1.85 -13.16 -6.26
C PHE A 26 0.78 -12.08 -6.36
N ASP A 27 0.09 -11.89 -5.25
CA ASP A 27 -0.83 -10.78 -5.07
C ASP A 27 -0.02 -9.50 -4.82
N ASN A 28 -0.54 -8.37 -5.28
CA ASN A 28 0.01 -7.04 -5.02
C ASN A 28 -1.01 -6.22 -4.21
N TYR A 29 -0.53 -5.44 -3.26
CA TYR A 29 -1.35 -4.50 -2.50
C TYR A 29 -0.99 -3.08 -2.88
N SER A 30 -2.00 -2.28 -3.22
CA SER A 30 -1.83 -0.87 -3.54
C SER A 30 -1.98 -0.05 -2.27
N TYR A 31 -1.02 0.83 -2.05
CA TYR A 31 -0.98 1.75 -0.92
C TYR A 31 -0.83 3.18 -1.43
N ALA A 32 -1.51 4.11 -0.80
CA ALA A 32 -1.42 5.53 -1.11
C ALA A 32 -1.43 6.37 0.18
N ILE A 33 -0.98 7.61 0.07
CA ILE A 33 -1.12 8.64 1.08
C ILE A 33 -1.45 9.94 0.34
N LEU A 34 -2.49 10.63 0.78
CA LEU A 34 -2.85 11.95 0.24
C LEU A 34 -2.15 13.03 1.06
N GLU A 35 -1.97 14.22 0.48
CA GLU A 35 -1.44 15.38 1.20
C GLU A 35 -2.27 15.69 2.45
N ASP A 36 -3.60 15.62 2.35
CA ASP A 36 -4.51 15.82 3.49
C ASP A 36 -4.31 14.80 4.63
N ASP A 37 -3.88 13.57 4.30
CA ASP A 37 -3.61 12.54 5.31
C ASP A 37 -2.28 12.83 6.04
N PHE A 38 -1.31 13.43 5.36
CA PHE A 38 -0.05 13.86 5.95
C PHE A 38 -0.22 15.11 6.81
N LEU A 39 -1.06 16.06 6.39
CA LEU A 39 -1.29 17.31 7.12
C LEU A 39 -2.16 17.10 8.37
N LYS A 40 -3.13 16.16 8.35
CA LYS A 40 -4.01 15.87 9.50
C LYS A 40 -3.32 15.27 10.72
N GLU A 41 -2.16 14.61 10.57
CA GLU A 41 -1.42 14.08 11.73
C GLU A 41 -0.48 15.11 12.40
N ASN A 42 -0.29 16.28 11.78
CA ASN A 42 0.70 17.29 12.21
C ASN A 42 0.08 18.58 12.77
N PHE A 43 -1.25 18.66 12.92
CA PHE A 43 -2.00 19.76 13.56
C PHE A 43 -3.02 19.20 14.55
#